data_AF-A0ABD6B8G6-F1
#
_entry.id   AF-A0ABD6B8G6-F1
#
_cell.length_a   1.000
_cell.length_b   1.000
_cell.length_c   1.000
_cell.angle_alpha   90.00
_cell.angle_beta   90.00
_cell.angle_gamma   90.00
#
_symmetry.space_group_name_H-M   'P 1'
#
loop_
_entity.id
_entity.type
_entity.pdbx_description
1 polymer ?
#
loop_
_entity_poly.entity_id
_entity_poly.type
_entity_poly.pdbx_seq_one_letter_code
_entity_poly.pdbx_strand_id
1 'polypeptide(L)'
;GTTVKLSTVPAPLGRPADAGAFRETLAALASGDDPEDAREDALAELACHPSLKAGDALDTEDAQALVDRLGQCEQPFACPHGRPTVLSVNEETLAAGFERQ
;
A
#
# COMPACT_ATOMS: atom_id res chain seq x y z
N GLY A 1 -3.00 38.67 -13.89
CA GLY A 1 -2.61 37.53 -14.74
C GLY A 1 -2.82 36.26 -13.95
N THR A 2 -3.41 35.23 -14.56
CA THR A 2 -3.78 33.96 -13.90
C THR A 2 -2.76 32.83 -14.17
N THR A 3 -1.56 33.18 -14.62
CA THR A 3 -0.50 32.21 -14.91
C THR A 3 0.20 31.81 -13.63
N VAL A 4 0.19 30.51 -13.34
CA VAL A 4 0.92 29.91 -12.21
C VAL A 4 2.00 29.00 -12.77
N LYS A 5 3.18 28.98 -12.15
CA LYS A 5 4.27 28.05 -12.47
C LYS A 5 4.26 26.91 -11.46
N LEU A 6 4.15 25.69 -11.95
CA LEU A 6 4.34 24.47 -11.16
C LEU A 6 5.83 24.10 -11.18
N SER A 7 6.49 24.15 -10.03
CA SER A 7 7.93 23.88 -9.91
C SER A 7 8.27 22.41 -9.70
N THR A 8 7.31 21.62 -9.21
CA THR A 8 7.51 20.23 -8.79
C THR A 8 6.22 19.44 -8.97
N VAL A 9 6.36 18.17 -9.32
CA VAL A 9 5.25 17.21 -9.44
C VAL A 9 5.63 15.89 -8.79
N PRO A 10 4.67 15.11 -8.26
CA PRO A 10 4.94 13.76 -7.81
C PRO A 10 5.39 12.88 -9.00
N ALA A 11 6.31 11.96 -8.71
CA ALA A 11 6.82 10.99 -9.68
C ALA A 11 6.74 9.57 -9.11
N PRO A 12 5.53 9.06 -8.81
CA PRO A 12 5.35 7.68 -8.36
C PRO A 12 6.05 6.70 -9.29
N LEU A 13 6.83 5.76 -8.74
CA LEU A 13 7.59 4.77 -9.51
C LEU A 13 8.49 5.41 -10.60
N GLY A 14 8.96 6.63 -10.38
CA GLY A 14 9.81 7.37 -11.33
C GLY A 14 9.08 7.98 -12.52
N ARG A 15 7.73 7.97 -12.53
CA ARG A 15 6.90 8.53 -13.61
C ARG A 15 6.33 9.89 -13.20
N PRO A 16 6.94 11.02 -13.64
CA PRO A 16 6.46 12.35 -13.27
C PRO A 16 5.05 12.60 -13.82
N ALA A 17 4.18 13.16 -12.99
CA ALA A 17 2.84 13.57 -13.42
C ALA A 17 2.92 14.66 -14.49
N ASP A 18 2.10 14.53 -15.53
CA ASP A 18 2.03 15.50 -16.61
C ASP A 18 1.01 16.62 -16.34
N ALA A 19 0.94 17.57 -17.27
CA ALA A 19 0.02 18.71 -17.17
C ALA A 19 -1.46 18.29 -17.30
N GLY A 20 -1.74 17.12 -17.87
CA GLY A 20 -3.10 16.55 -17.94
C GLY A 20 -3.54 16.08 -16.55
N ALA A 21 -2.72 15.24 -15.91
CA ALA A 21 -2.97 14.74 -14.56
C ALA A 21 -3.16 15.90 -13.56
N PHE A 22 -2.36 16.96 -13.65
CA PHE A 22 -2.54 18.14 -12.79
C PHE A 22 -3.90 18.83 -13.00
N ARG A 23 -4.35 18.98 -14.25
CA ARG A 23 -5.65 19.60 -14.56
C ARG A 23 -6.81 18.74 -14.09
N GLU A 24 -6.67 17.42 -14.18
CA GLU A 24 -7.66 16.47 -13.68
C GLU A 24 -7.79 16.55 -12.17
N THR A 25 -6.67 16.54 -11.43
CA THR A 25 -6.70 16.73 -9.96
C THR A 25 -7.32 18.09 -9.57
N LEU A 26 -6.98 19.17 -10.29
CA LEU A 26 -7.61 20.47 -10.08
C LEU A 26 -9.12 20.44 -10.33
N ALA A 27 -9.58 19.72 -11.36
CA ALA A 27 -10.99 19.58 -11.66
C ALA A 27 -11.73 18.79 -10.57
N ALA A 28 -11.15 17.68 -10.10
CA ALA A 28 -11.69 16.87 -9.01
C ALA A 28 -11.83 17.65 -7.69
N LEU A 29 -10.79 18.43 -7.34
CA LEU A 29 -10.82 19.34 -6.20
C LEU A 29 -11.92 20.41 -6.34
N ALA A 30 -12.15 20.90 -7.56
CA ALA A 30 -13.19 21.89 -7.84
C ALA A 30 -14.61 21.30 -7.82
N SER A 31 -14.77 19.99 -8.10
CA SER A 31 -16.05 19.27 -7.97
C SER A 31 -16.42 18.90 -6.53
N GLY A 32 -15.48 19.05 -5.58
CA GLY A 32 -15.69 18.73 -4.16
C GLY A 32 -15.38 17.29 -3.80
N ASP A 33 -14.61 16.57 -4.63
CA ASP A 33 -14.07 15.27 -4.28
C ASP A 33 -13.08 15.42 -3.12
N ASP A 34 -13.06 14.46 -2.19
CA ASP A 34 -12.12 14.48 -1.06
C ASP A 34 -10.70 14.11 -1.56
N PRO A 35 -9.74 15.05 -1.52
CA PRO A 35 -8.38 14.75 -1.93
C PRO A 35 -7.67 13.76 -1.01
N GLU A 36 -8.12 13.58 0.24
CA GLU A 36 -7.54 12.61 1.16
C GLU A 36 -7.82 11.19 0.68
N ASP A 37 -9.05 10.87 0.29
CA ASP A 37 -9.43 9.56 -0.24
C ASP A 37 -8.63 9.21 -1.51
N ALA A 38 -8.57 10.13 -2.47
CA ALA A 38 -7.81 9.94 -3.70
C ALA A 38 -6.30 9.77 -3.44
N ARG A 39 -5.77 10.44 -2.42
CA ARG A 39 -4.37 10.28 -1.99
C ARG A 39 -4.14 8.92 -1.34
N GLU A 40 -5.03 8.47 -0.46
CA GLU A 40 -4.91 7.15 0.19
C GLU A 40 -4.99 6.01 -0.85
N ASP A 41 -5.91 6.09 -1.82
CA ASP A 41 -5.99 5.13 -2.92
C ASP A 41 -4.69 5.08 -3.74
N ALA A 42 -4.14 6.25 -4.10
CA ALA A 42 -2.87 6.32 -4.82
C ALA A 42 -1.71 5.73 -4.01
N LEU A 43 -1.65 5.99 -2.69
CA LEU A 43 -0.62 5.43 -1.83
C LEU A 43 -0.77 3.91 -1.68
N ALA A 44 -2.00 3.39 -1.61
CA ALA A 44 -2.28 1.95 -1.57
C ALA A 44 -1.79 1.25 -2.84
N GLU A 45 -2.05 1.82 -4.01
CA GLU A 45 -1.54 1.32 -5.29
C GLU A 45 -0.01 1.31 -5.33
N LEU A 46 0.63 2.40 -4.88
CA LEU A 46 2.09 2.54 -4.85
C LEU A 46 2.76 1.59 -3.88
N ALA A 47 2.10 1.24 -2.78
CA ALA A 47 2.59 0.23 -1.86
C ALA A 47 2.45 -1.19 -2.43
N CYS A 48 1.35 -1.48 -3.12
CA CYS A 48 1.02 -2.82 -3.61
C CYS A 48 1.74 -3.21 -4.91
N HIS A 49 1.97 -2.24 -5.81
CA HIS A 49 2.59 -2.54 -7.11
C HIS A 49 4.00 -3.16 -6.98
N PRO A 50 4.94 -2.56 -6.23
CA PRO A 50 6.30 -3.10 -6.06
C PRO A 50 6.43 -4.12 -4.92
N SER A 51 5.34 -4.48 -4.24
CA SER A 51 5.41 -5.43 -3.12
C SER A 51 5.85 -6.82 -3.61
N LEU A 52 6.39 -7.62 -2.68
CA LEU A 52 6.58 -9.06 -2.88
C LEU A 52 5.25 -9.72 -3.26
N LYS A 53 5.32 -10.70 -4.17
CA LYS A 53 4.20 -11.46 -4.71
C LYS A 53 4.45 -12.96 -4.59
N ALA A 54 3.39 -13.73 -4.75
CA ALA A 54 3.48 -15.18 -4.74
C ALA A 54 4.44 -15.67 -5.85
N GLY A 55 5.43 -16.46 -5.46
CA GLY A 55 6.45 -16.98 -6.36
C GLY A 55 7.75 -16.18 -6.38
N ASP A 56 7.80 -15.00 -5.76
CA ASP A 56 9.05 -14.28 -5.57
C ASP A 56 9.97 -15.05 -4.61
N ALA A 57 11.26 -15.10 -4.94
CA ALA A 57 12.27 -15.66 -4.07
C ALA A 57 12.48 -14.72 -2.87
N LEU A 58 12.54 -15.28 -1.67
CA LEU A 58 12.78 -14.55 -0.43
C LEU A 58 13.66 -15.44 0.46
N ASP A 59 14.82 -14.92 0.86
CA ASP A 59 15.66 -15.63 1.82
C ASP A 59 15.18 -15.42 3.26
N THR A 60 15.78 -16.16 4.20
CA THR A 60 15.35 -16.13 5.60
C THR A 60 15.65 -14.79 6.27
N GLU A 61 16.72 -14.09 5.87
CA GLU A 61 17.08 -12.79 6.45
C GLU A 61 16.09 -11.72 6.01
N ASP A 62 15.80 -11.66 4.71
CA ASP A 62 14.80 -10.75 4.14
C ASP A 62 13.39 -11.05 4.68
N ALA A 63 13.03 -12.32 4.85
CA ALA A 63 11.76 -12.71 5.44
C ALA A 63 11.62 -12.23 6.89
N GLN A 64 12.67 -12.36 7.70
CA GLN A 64 12.66 -11.85 9.07
C GLN A 64 12.55 -10.32 9.09
N ALA A 65 13.34 -9.63 8.26
CA ALA A 65 13.30 -8.18 8.15
C ALA A 65 11.91 -7.67 7.71
N LEU A 66 11.22 -8.41 6.82
CA LEU A 66 9.85 -8.10 6.41
C LEU A 66 8.87 -8.18 7.58
N VAL A 67 8.96 -9.24 8.40
CA VAL A 67 8.11 -9.41 9.59
C VAL A 67 8.39 -8.33 10.64
N ASP A 68 9.66 -7.98 10.86
CA ASP A 68 10.04 -6.93 11.80
C ASP A 68 9.50 -5.56 11.35
N ARG A 69 9.59 -5.26 10.05
CA ARG A 69 9.01 -4.04 9.46
C ARG A 69 7.49 -4.02 9.57
N LEU A 70 6.82 -5.16 9.38
CA LEU A 70 5.38 -5.26 9.58
C LEU A 70 5.02 -4.89 11.02
N GLY A 71 5.78 -5.36 12.01
CA GLY A 71 5.58 -5.03 13.43
C GLY A 71 5.78 -3.56 13.79
N GLN A 72 6.40 -2.76 12.91
CA GLN A 72 6.61 -1.32 13.10
C GLN A 72 5.48 -0.47 12.47
N CYS A 73 4.60 -1.07 11.68
CA CYS A 73 3.47 -0.35 11.08
C CYS A 73 2.42 0.02 12.14
N GLU A 74 1.77 1.17 11.96
CA GLU A 74 0.67 1.62 12.83
C GLU A 74 -0.52 0.67 12.80
N GLN A 75 -0.81 0.08 11.62
CA GLN A 75 -1.87 -0.90 11.41
C GLN A 75 -1.30 -2.20 10.82
N PRO A 76 -0.63 -3.05 11.64
CA PRO A 76 0.13 -4.19 11.14
C PRO A 76 -0.74 -5.39 10.74
N PHE A 77 -2.06 -5.34 11.00
CA PHE A 77 -3.00 -6.45 10.82
C PHE A 77 -3.85 -6.35 9.55
N ALA A 78 -3.76 -5.24 8.81
CA ALA A 78 -4.46 -5.04 7.55
C ALA A 78 -3.53 -4.33 6.55
N CYS A 79 -3.57 -4.73 5.28
CA CYS A 79 -2.93 -3.97 4.22
C CYS A 79 -3.76 -2.71 3.89
N PRO A 80 -3.21 -1.74 3.13
CA PRO A 80 -3.95 -0.53 2.74
C PRO A 80 -5.28 -0.78 1.99
N HIS A 81 -5.47 -1.97 1.42
CA HIS A 81 -6.72 -2.39 0.76
C HIS A 81 -7.65 -3.23 1.67
N GLY A 82 -7.34 -3.35 2.96
CA GLY A 82 -8.15 -4.07 3.95
C GLY A 82 -7.96 -5.59 4.01
N ARG A 83 -6.99 -6.18 3.29
CA ARG A 83 -6.70 -7.62 3.41
C ARG A 83 -5.95 -7.89 4.72
N PRO A 84 -6.29 -8.96 5.47
CA PRO A 84 -5.54 -9.33 6.66
C PRO A 84 -4.11 -9.73 6.29
N THR A 85 -3.15 -9.27 7.07
CA THR A 85 -1.71 -9.56 6.89
C THR A 85 -1.22 -10.68 7.81
N VAL A 86 -1.94 -10.94 8.91
CA VAL A 86 -1.59 -11.94 9.92
C VAL A 86 -2.80 -12.81 10.23
N LEU A 87 -2.58 -14.12 10.31
CA LEU A 87 -3.53 -15.11 10.82
C LEU A 87 -2.90 -15.80 12.03
N SER A 88 -3.65 -15.94 13.12
CA SER A 88 -3.22 -16.72 14.27
C SER A 88 -3.97 -18.05 14.31
N VAL A 89 -3.23 -19.15 14.39
CA VAL A 89 -3.76 -20.49 14.58
C VAL A 89 -3.22 -21.01 15.90
N ASN A 90 -4.10 -21.33 16.84
CA ASN A 90 -3.67 -21.87 18.13
C ASN A 90 -3.22 -23.35 17.96
N GLU A 91 -2.43 -23.82 18.92
CA GLU A 91 -1.84 -25.16 18.86
C GLU A 91 -2.89 -26.28 18.85
N GLU A 92 -3.98 -26.12 19.60
CA GLU A 92 -5.10 -27.08 19.64
C GLU A 92 -5.78 -27.22 18.27
N THR A 93 -6.06 -26.10 17.59
CA THR A 93 -6.65 -26.10 16.23
C THR A 93 -5.70 -26.78 15.25
N LEU A 94 -4.40 -26.51 15.37
CA LEU A 94 -3.40 -27.14 14.52
C LEU A 94 -3.36 -28.66 14.77
N ALA A 95 -3.30 -29.10 16.03
CA ALA A 95 -3.26 -30.50 16.41
C ALA A 95 -4.51 -31.27 15.99
N ALA A 96 -5.69 -30.68 16.19
CA ALA A 96 -6.96 -31.22 15.74
C ALA A 96 -7.00 -31.39 14.21
N GLY A 97 -6.45 -30.44 13.46
CA GLY A 97 -6.33 -30.53 12.00
C GLY A 97 -5.44 -31.68 11.50
N PHE A 98 -4.59 -32.23 12.37
CA PHE A 98 -3.79 -33.43 12.11
C PHE A 98 -4.30 -34.68 12.83
N GLU A 99 -5.49 -34.64 13.43
CA GLU A 99 -6.09 -35.76 14.19
C GLU A 99 -5.22 -36.22 15.38
N ARG A 100 -4.45 -35.30 15.97
CA ARG A 100 -3.65 -35.56 17.17
C ARG A 100 -4.39 -34.96 18.37
N GLN A 101 -5.23 -35.77 19.03
CA GLN A 101 -5.92 -35.44 20.27
C GLN A 101 -5.61 -36.48 21.34
#